data_AF-M2A4Q7-F1
#
_entry.id   AF-M2A4Q7-F1
#
_cell.length_a   1.000
_cell.length_b   1.000
_cell.length_c   1.000
_cell.angle_alpha   90.00
_cell.angle_beta   90.00
_cell.angle_gamma   90.00
#
_symmetry.space_group_name_H-M   'P 1'
#
loop_
_entity.id
_entity.type
_entity.pdbx_description
1 polymer ?
#
loop_
_entity_poly.entity_id
_entity_poly.type
_entity_poly.pdbx_seq_one_letter_code
_entity_poly.pdbx_strand_id
1 'polypeptide(L)' 'MLQDAKDFARERGLDRILVTCNAENFGSASVIERNGGVLENVALDPATNSSLRRYWIEL' A
#
# COMPACT_ATOMS: atom_id res chain seq x y z
N MET A 1 13.61 0.03 -1.67
CA MET A 1 12.44 0.59 -0.96
C MET A 1 11.21 0.46 -1.86
N LEU A 2 10.07 -0.03 -1.32
CA LEU A 2 8.87 -0.59 -1.97
C LEU A 2 9.08 -1.65 -3.06
N GLN A 3 9.93 -1.42 -4.08
CA GLN A 3 10.28 -2.44 -5.07
C GLN A 3 10.93 -3.67 -4.42
N ASP A 4 11.97 -3.47 -3.59
CA ASP A 4 12.59 -4.59 -2.86
C ASP A 4 11.60 -5.35 -1.96
N ALA A 5 10.57 -4.67 -1.44
CA ALA A 5 9.53 -5.31 -0.65
C ALA A 5 8.61 -6.18 -1.50
N LYS A 6 8.33 -5.78 -2.75
CA LYS A 6 7.60 -6.59 -3.73
C LYS A 6 8.41 -7.84 -4.10
N ASP A 7 9.71 -7.68 -4.35
CA ASP A 7 10.60 -8.81 -4.68
C ASP A 7 10.67 -9.82 -3.52
N PHE A 8 10.88 -9.33 -2.30
CA PHE A 8 10.85 -10.17 -1.10
C PHE A 8 9.49 -10.89 -0.90
N ALA A 9 8.39 -10.24 -1.25
CA ALA A 9 7.05 -10.84 -1.17
C ALA A 9 6.84 -11.93 -2.23
N ARG A 10 7.35 -11.73 -3.46
CA ARG A 10 7.35 -12.76 -4.52
C ARG A 10 8.16 -13.98 -4.11
N GLU A 11 9.34 -13.78 -3.52
CA GLU A 11 10.18 -14.87 -2.99
C GLU A 11 9.48 -15.69 -1.91
N ARG A 12 8.49 -15.10 -1.22
CA ARG A 12 7.64 -15.77 -0.24
C ARG A 12 6.39 -16.42 -0.82
N GLY A 13 6.21 -16.38 -2.15
CA GLY A 13 5.06 -16.97 -2.83
C GLY A 13 3.76 -16.19 -2.63
N LEU A 14 3.84 -14.88 -2.38
CA LEU A 14 2.66 -14.02 -2.34
C LEU A 14 2.29 -13.56 -3.75
N ASP A 15 0.99 -13.62 -4.08
CA ASP A 15 0.47 -13.18 -5.38
C ASP A 15 0.17 -11.67 -5.39
N ARG A 16 -0.12 -11.09 -4.22
CA ARG A 16 -0.39 -9.66 -4.05
C ARG A 16 -0.12 -9.19 -2.63
N ILE A 17 0.09 -7.90 -2.46
CA ILE A 17 0.29 -7.26 -1.15
C ILE A 17 -0.66 -6.09 -0.93
N LEU A 18 -1.10 -5.93 0.32
CA LEU A 18 -1.82 -4.75 0.77
C LEU A 18 -0.83 -3.74 1.34
N VAL A 19 -0.83 -2.52 0.80
CA VAL A 19 0.00 -1.42 1.27
C VAL A 19 -0.91 -0.28 1.71
N THR A 20 -0.61 0.29 2.88
CA THR A 20 -1.42 1.37 3.46
C THR A 20 -0.60 2.62 3.68
N CYS A 21 -1.22 3.79 3.50
CA CYS A 21 -0.64 5.06 3.92
C CYS A 21 -1.70 5.97 4.53
N ASN A 22 -1.29 6.95 5.33
CA ASN A 22 -2.19 8.01 5.77
C ASN A 22 -2.77 8.75 4.54
N ALA A 23 -4.06 9.08 4.58
CA ALA A 23 -4.80 9.69 3.49
C ALA A 23 -4.32 11.09 3.11
N GLU A 24 -3.66 11.79 4.03
CA GLU A 24 -3.03 13.10 3.80
C GLU A 24 -1.59 12.98 3.29
N ASN A 25 -1.01 11.77 3.31
CA ASN A 25 0.34 11.53 2.77
C ASN A 25 0.29 11.26 1.26
N PHE A 26 0.10 12.32 0.49
CA PHE A 26 0.05 12.27 -0.97
C PHE A 26 1.36 11.77 -1.62
N GLY A 27 2.50 11.98 -0.95
CA GLY A 27 3.80 11.49 -1.43
C GLY A 27 3.86 9.97 -1.43
N SER A 28 3.50 9.34 -0.31
CA SER A 28 3.41 7.88 -0.23
C SER A 28 2.34 7.32 -1.16
N ALA A 29 1.16 7.95 -1.24
CA ALA A 29 0.12 7.55 -2.19
C ALA A 29 0.64 7.52 -3.63
N SER A 30 1.31 8.59 -4.06
CA SER A 30 1.90 8.70 -5.40
C SER A 30 2.96 7.62 -5.66
N VAL A 31 3.80 7.31 -4.66
CA VAL A 31 4.80 6.23 -4.78
C VAL A 31 4.13 4.87 -4.91
N ILE A 32 3.12 4.59 -4.09
CA ILE A 32 2.38 3.32 -4.12
C ILE A 32 1.69 3.13 -5.48
N GLU A 33 0.99 4.16 -5.97
CA GLU A 33 0.30 4.16 -7.26
C GLU A 33 1.28 3.96 -8.42
N ARG A 34 2.44 4.63 -8.41
CA ARG A 34 3.52 4.41 -9.40
C ARG A 34 4.11 3.00 -9.39
N ASN A 35 3.96 2.26 -8.29
CA ASN A 35 4.44 0.88 -8.14
C ASN A 35 3.36 -0.17 -8.46
N GLY A 36 2.21 0.26 -9.01
CA GLY A 36 1.10 -0.61 -9.40
C GLY A 36 0.02 -0.73 -8.32
N GLY A 37 0.04 0.13 -7.30
CA GLY A 37 -0.99 0.15 -6.27
C GLY A 37 -2.33 0.64 -6.79
N VAL A 38 -3.36 -0.19 -6.64
CA VAL A 38 -4.75 0.13 -6.95
C VAL A 38 -5.49 0.40 -5.63
N LEU A 39 -6.08 1.59 -5.49
CA LEU A 39 -6.81 1.97 -4.29
C LEU A 39 -8.02 1.04 -4.10
N GLU A 40 -8.02 0.31 -2.99
CA GLU A 40 -9.13 -0.53 -2.54
C GLU A 40 -10.21 0.34 -1.88
N ASN A 41 -9.81 1.08 -0.84
CA ASN A 41 -10.69 1.96 -0.07
C ASN A 41 -9.89 2.92 0.83
N VAL A 42 -10.61 3.81 1.50
CA VAL A 42 -10.12 4.59 2.63
C VAL A 42 -10.84 4.11 3.89
N ALA A 43 -10.08 3.74 4.92
CA ALA A 43 -10.61 3.22 6.18
C ALA A 43 -10.12 4.07 7.35
N LEU A 44 -10.96 4.24 8.37
CA LEU A 44 -10.53 4.86 9.63
C LEU A 44 -9.65 3.88 10.41
N ASP A 45 -8.47 4.31 10.82
CA ASP A 45 -7.66 3.61 11.80
C ASP A 45 -8.12 4.02 13.21
N PRO A 46 -8.76 3.11 13.98
CA PRO A 46 -9.27 3.45 15.31
C PRO A 46 -8.16 3.70 16.33
N ALA A 47 -6.93 3.23 16.10
CA ALA A 47 -5.82 3.44 17.01
C ALA A 47 -5.24 4.85 16.91
N THR A 48 -5.23 5.41 15.69
CA THR A 48 -4.66 6.74 15.42
C THR A 48 -5.71 7.80 15.13
N ASN A 49 -6.99 7.40 14.99
CA ASN A 49 -8.09 8.22 14.50
C ASN A 49 -7.79 8.91 13.16
N SER A 50 -6.93 8.28 12.34
CA SER A 50 -6.52 8.81 11.04
C SER A 50 -7.15 8.01 9.91
N SER A 51 -7.36 8.64 8.76
CA SER A 51 -7.82 7.92 7.57
C SER A 51 -6.63 7.26 6.88
N LEU A 52 -6.73 5.97 6.62
CA LEU A 52 -5.75 5.19 5.87
C LEU A 52 -6.29 4.86 4.48
N ARG A 53 -5.52 5.18 3.45
CA ARG A 53 -5.72 4.65 2.11
C ARG A 53 -5.11 3.25 2.04
N ARG A 54 -5.86 2.30 1.49
CA ARG A 54 -5.45 0.91 1.33
C ARG A 54 -5.32 0.59 -0.15
N TYR A 55 -4.20 0.03 -0.56
CA TYR A 55 -3.89 -0.27 -1.95
C TYR A 55 -3.52 -1.73 -2.11
N TRP A 56 -4.05 -2.39 -3.13
CA TRP A 56 -3.56 -3.68 -3.59
C TRP A 56 -2.48 -3.50 -4.66
N ILE A 57 -1.37 -4.23 -4.52
CA ILE A 57 -0.35 -4.36 -5.57
C ILE A 57 -0.27 -5.84 -5.93
N GLU A 58 -0.58 -6.17 -7.18
CA GLU A 58 -0.30 -7.49 -7.75
C GLU A 58 1.21 -7.66 -7.96
N LEU A 59 1.74 -8.84 -7.66
CA LEU A 59 3.17 -9.14 -7.67
C LEU A 59 3.61 -9.89 -8.93
#